data_AF-A0A6J5JUT8-F1
#
_entry.id   AF-A0A6J5JUT8-F1
#
_cell.length_a   1.000
_cell.length_b   1.000
_cell.length_c   1.000
_cell.angle_alpha   90.00
_cell.angle_beta   90.00
_cell.angle_gamma   90.00
#
_symmetry.space_group_name_H-M   'P 1'
#
loop_
_entity.id
_entity.type
_entity.pdbx_description
1 polymer ?
#
loop_
_entity_poly.entity_id
_entity_poly.type
_entity_poly.pdbx_seq_one_letter_code
_entity_poly.pdbx_strand_id
1 'polypeptide(L)'
;MADQFDGTAEQVLAQLMDLVGAKARVSLERIKAACDRIEAMRGLMNYSRVAAVTVELFGSPRAQTIQNNPHLKAYIATRIAEYHQTRPRETRSPQMQAVSATRHYPTDDLDSKTKLYLDLLKQDNERLRKENGRLAQLLEQNSLRHPYSLAEAFGRGPADDLTLDLRPQHSNALIPKCVLDALAVILHKQPALVHIQRRGHSVRLAFESDGIIQTLLSPAQWNEAVRWIDAQRQE
;
A
#
# COMPACT_ATOMS: atom_id res chain seq x y z
N MET A 1 -20.25 35.33 -0.40
CA MET A 1 -21.36 34.39 -0.20
C MET A 1 -20.74 33.00 -0.15
N ALA A 2 -20.82 32.33 0.99
CA ALA A 2 -20.36 30.95 1.09
C ALA A 2 -21.51 30.09 0.57
N ASP A 3 -21.37 29.53 -0.63
CA ASP A 3 -22.33 28.56 -1.16
C ASP A 3 -22.38 27.38 -0.18
N GLN A 4 -23.47 27.31 0.60
CA GLN A 4 -23.78 26.15 1.42
C GLN A 4 -24.32 25.09 0.48
N PHE A 5 -23.51 24.06 0.24
CA PHE A 5 -23.93 22.87 -0.50
C PHE A 5 -24.47 21.88 0.52
N ASP A 6 -25.79 21.70 0.53
CA ASP A 6 -26.49 20.79 1.43
C ASP A 6 -26.80 19.47 0.71
N GLY A 7 -26.49 18.35 1.36
CA GLY A 7 -26.76 17.00 0.85
C GLY A 7 -25.63 16.01 1.12
N THR A 8 -25.79 14.78 0.61
CA THR A 8 -24.72 13.77 0.62
C THR A 8 -23.58 14.18 -0.30
N ALA A 9 -22.38 13.63 -0.13
CA ALA A 9 -21.24 14.02 -0.95
C ALA A 9 -21.48 13.75 -2.45
N GLU A 10 -22.28 12.75 -2.81
CA GLU A 10 -22.70 12.54 -4.20
C GLU A 10 -23.62 13.64 -4.73
N GLN A 11 -24.53 14.15 -3.90
CA GLN A 11 -25.41 15.27 -4.26
C GLN A 11 -24.61 16.57 -4.40
N VAL A 12 -23.68 16.82 -3.48
CA VAL A 12 -22.76 17.97 -3.55
C VAL A 12 -21.85 17.88 -4.77
N LEU A 13 -21.38 16.68 -5.14
CA LEU A 13 -20.61 16.48 -6.37
C LEU A 13 -21.43 16.82 -7.61
N ALA A 14 -22.68 16.36 -7.70
CA ALA A 14 -23.55 16.66 -8.85
C ALA A 14 -23.80 18.18 -8.98
N GLN A 15 -24.14 18.85 -7.88
CA GLN A 15 -24.32 20.31 -7.85
C GLN A 15 -23.05 21.06 -8.29
N LEU A 16 -21.88 20.62 -7.81
CA LEU A 16 -20.60 21.22 -8.18
C LEU A 16 -20.20 20.92 -9.62
N MET A 17 -20.54 19.75 -10.18
CA MET A 17 -20.28 19.46 -11.59
C MET A 17 -21.08 20.39 -12.51
N ASP A 18 -22.29 20.78 -12.14
CA ASP A 18 -23.11 21.70 -12.94
C ASP A 18 -22.62 23.16 -12.87
N LEU A 19 -22.10 23.58 -11.72
CA LEU A 19 -21.63 24.96 -11.49
C LEU A 19 -20.22 25.25 -12.01
N VAL A 20 -19.37 24.22 -12.10
CA VAL A 20 -17.93 24.40 -12.29
C VAL A 20 -17.51 24.21 -13.75
N GLY A 21 -16.57 25.04 -14.23
CA GLY A 21 -16.04 24.95 -15.59
C GLY A 21 -15.23 23.67 -15.87
N ALA A 22 -15.04 23.31 -17.15
CA ALA A 22 -14.48 22.03 -17.60
C ALA A 22 -13.18 21.58 -16.89
N LYS A 23 -12.25 22.51 -16.62
CA LYS A 23 -10.98 22.20 -15.94
C LYS A 23 -11.16 21.78 -14.48
N ALA A 24 -12.11 22.37 -13.79
CA ALA A 24 -12.36 22.07 -12.38
C ALA A 24 -13.36 20.90 -12.21
N ARG A 25 -14.15 20.55 -13.24
CA ARG A 25 -14.84 19.25 -13.33
C ARG A 25 -13.88 18.06 -13.33
N VAL A 26 -12.86 18.09 -14.20
CA VAL A 26 -11.81 17.04 -14.23
C VAL A 26 -11.06 16.96 -12.89
N SER A 27 -10.88 18.10 -12.22
CA SER A 27 -10.26 18.14 -10.90
C SER A 27 -11.15 17.53 -9.82
N LEU A 28 -12.47 17.75 -9.87
CA LEU A 28 -13.44 17.14 -8.96
C LEU A 28 -13.51 15.62 -9.13
N GLU A 29 -13.52 15.12 -10.37
CA GLU A 29 -13.51 13.67 -10.65
C GLU A 29 -12.26 12.98 -10.10
N ARG A 30 -11.10 13.60 -10.28
CA ARG A 30 -9.82 13.09 -9.73
C ARG A 30 -9.82 13.11 -8.21
N ILE A 31 -10.39 14.13 -7.60
CA ILE A 31 -10.53 14.23 -6.14
C ILE A 31 -11.50 13.17 -5.61
N LYS A 32 -12.63 12.93 -6.29
CA LYS A 32 -13.56 11.83 -5.95
C LYS A 32 -12.82 10.50 -5.91
N ALA A 33 -12.12 10.16 -7.00
CA ALA A 33 -11.36 8.91 -7.09
C ALA A 33 -10.28 8.78 -6.00
N ALA A 34 -9.63 9.89 -5.62
CA ALA A 34 -8.66 9.91 -4.53
C ALA A 34 -9.32 9.68 -3.15
N CYS A 35 -10.46 10.32 -2.88
CA CYS A 35 -11.23 10.09 -1.66
C CYS A 35 -11.72 8.63 -1.58
N ASP A 36 -12.25 8.08 -2.66
CA ASP A 36 -12.73 6.69 -2.73
C ASP A 36 -11.60 5.69 -2.44
N ARG A 37 -10.39 5.95 -2.96
CA ARG A 37 -9.22 5.12 -2.68
C ARG A 37 -8.79 5.21 -1.21
N ILE A 38 -8.81 6.40 -0.62
CA ILE A 38 -8.50 6.58 0.82
C ILE A 38 -9.51 5.84 1.68
N GLU A 39 -10.79 5.89 1.32
CA GLU A 39 -11.87 5.17 2.00
C GLU A 39 -11.70 3.65 1.88
N ALA A 40 -11.40 3.12 0.68
CA ALA A 40 -11.13 1.70 0.46
C ALA A 40 -9.95 1.17 1.30
N MET A 41 -8.91 1.98 1.47
CA MET A 41 -7.74 1.64 2.30
C MET A 41 -7.95 1.93 3.80
N ARG A 42 -9.13 2.42 4.21
CA ARG A 42 -9.44 2.88 5.57
C ARG A 42 -8.39 3.85 6.13
N GLY A 43 -7.86 4.71 5.26
CA GLY A 43 -6.82 5.68 5.59
C GLY A 43 -7.35 6.91 6.33
N LEU A 44 -6.44 7.76 6.82
CA LEU A 44 -6.82 9.08 7.34
C LEU A 44 -7.21 10.01 6.18
N MET A 45 -8.45 10.48 6.15
CA MET A 45 -8.94 11.40 5.12
C MET A 45 -8.80 12.84 5.61
N ASN A 46 -7.84 13.58 5.03
CA ASN A 46 -7.65 15.02 5.27
C ASN A 46 -7.20 15.70 3.97
N TYR A 47 -7.29 17.04 3.89
CA TYR A 47 -6.98 17.80 2.68
C TYR A 47 -5.58 17.50 2.10
N SER A 48 -4.55 17.42 2.96
CA SER A 48 -3.18 17.15 2.56
C SER A 48 -3.02 15.74 2.00
N ARG A 49 -3.70 14.75 2.59
CA ARG A 49 -3.65 13.35 2.16
C ARG A 49 -4.41 13.14 0.87
N VAL A 50 -5.58 13.76 0.72
CA VAL A 50 -6.33 13.78 -0.55
C VAL A 50 -5.46 14.38 -1.64
N ALA A 51 -4.82 15.54 -1.40
CA ALA A 51 -3.91 16.15 -2.37
C ALA A 51 -2.74 15.21 -2.76
N ALA A 52 -2.12 14.56 -1.78
CA ALA A 52 -1.01 13.63 -2.03
C ALA A 52 -1.44 12.44 -2.90
N VAL A 53 -2.58 11.80 -2.58
CA VAL A 53 -3.11 10.67 -3.34
C VAL A 53 -3.53 11.10 -4.74
N THR A 54 -4.15 12.27 -4.89
CA THR A 54 -4.52 12.79 -6.21
C THR A 54 -3.30 13.06 -7.09
N VAL A 55 -2.20 13.57 -6.51
CA VAL A 55 -0.94 13.77 -7.23
C VAL A 55 -0.26 12.45 -7.58
N GLU A 56 -0.27 11.47 -6.67
CA GLU A 56 0.30 10.14 -6.92
C GLU A 56 -0.40 9.41 -8.08
N LEU A 57 -1.73 9.54 -8.18
CA LEU A 57 -2.52 8.84 -9.20
C LEU A 57 -2.65 9.59 -10.53
N PHE A 58 -2.76 10.92 -10.48
CA PHE A 58 -3.13 11.73 -11.65
C PHE A 58 -2.19 12.92 -11.90
N GLY A 59 -1.14 13.10 -11.09
CA GLY A 59 -0.18 14.21 -11.16
C GLY A 59 -0.71 15.59 -10.75
N SER A 60 -2.04 15.74 -10.64
CA SER A 60 -2.75 16.98 -10.28
C SER A 60 -4.21 16.68 -9.98
N PRO A 61 -4.94 17.54 -9.23
CA PRO A 61 -4.56 18.80 -8.58
C PRO A 61 -3.59 18.68 -7.39
N ARG A 62 -2.69 19.67 -7.23
CA ARG A 62 -1.77 19.79 -6.09
C ARG A 62 -2.47 20.47 -4.90
N ALA A 63 -1.88 20.35 -3.70
CA ALA A 63 -2.43 20.95 -2.48
C ALA A 63 -2.76 22.45 -2.62
N GLN A 64 -1.89 23.22 -3.29
CA GLN A 64 -2.13 24.65 -3.55
C GLN A 64 -3.35 24.90 -4.45
N THR A 65 -3.60 24.04 -5.44
CA THR A 65 -4.77 24.12 -6.32
C THR A 65 -6.07 23.85 -5.56
N ILE A 66 -6.04 22.88 -4.64
CA ILE A 66 -7.17 22.61 -3.75
C ILE A 66 -7.36 23.78 -2.78
N GLN A 67 -6.28 24.38 -2.27
CA GLN A 67 -6.35 25.54 -1.38
C GLN A 67 -6.98 26.76 -2.07
N ASN A 68 -6.69 26.98 -3.34
CA ASN A 68 -7.15 28.16 -4.07
C ASN A 68 -8.57 28.01 -4.65
N ASN A 69 -9.12 26.79 -4.73
CA ASN A 69 -10.44 26.56 -5.30
C ASN A 69 -11.47 26.19 -4.22
N PRO A 70 -12.46 27.07 -3.93
CA PRO A 70 -13.44 26.84 -2.87
C PRO A 70 -14.35 25.64 -3.14
N HIS A 71 -14.66 25.33 -4.40
CA HIS A 71 -15.51 24.21 -4.78
C HIS A 71 -14.84 22.86 -4.50
N LEU A 72 -13.54 22.74 -4.76
CA LEU A 72 -12.77 21.54 -4.45
C LEU A 72 -12.70 21.31 -2.93
N LYS A 73 -12.55 22.39 -2.15
CA LYS A 73 -12.59 22.32 -0.69
C LYS A 73 -13.94 21.88 -0.17
N ALA A 74 -15.02 22.46 -0.70
CA ALA A 74 -16.38 22.13 -0.28
C ALA A 74 -16.65 20.63 -0.43
N TYR A 75 -16.35 20.05 -1.59
CA TYR A 75 -16.52 18.61 -1.82
C TYR A 75 -15.68 17.75 -0.86
N ILE A 76 -14.40 18.09 -0.64
CA ILE A 76 -13.53 17.35 0.28
C ILE A 76 -14.02 17.47 1.73
N ALA A 77 -14.50 18.65 2.14
CA ALA A 77 -15.07 18.86 3.47
C ALA A 77 -16.27 17.95 3.72
N THR A 78 -17.19 17.86 2.74
CA THR A 78 -18.37 16.99 2.82
C THR A 78 -17.97 15.52 2.89
N ARG A 79 -17.01 15.07 2.06
CA ARG A 79 -16.49 13.68 2.11
C ARG A 79 -15.82 13.36 3.45
N ILE A 80 -15.06 14.28 4.02
CA ILE A 80 -14.44 14.11 5.35
C ILE A 80 -15.52 14.00 6.42
N ALA A 81 -16.55 14.83 6.38
CA ALA A 81 -17.65 14.80 7.34
C ALA A 81 -18.40 13.46 7.31
N GLU A 82 -18.76 12.96 6.12
CA GLU A 82 -19.40 11.65 5.95
C GLU A 82 -18.48 10.50 6.42
N TYR A 83 -17.20 10.54 6.03
CA TYR A 83 -16.22 9.51 6.38
C TYR A 83 -15.99 9.42 7.90
N HIS A 84 -16.08 10.54 8.62
CA HIS A 84 -16.00 10.56 10.08
C HIS A 84 -17.30 10.15 10.78
N GLN A 85 -18.46 10.28 10.13
CA GLN A 85 -19.76 9.84 10.67
C GLN A 85 -19.95 8.33 10.55
N THR A 86 -19.44 7.70 9.49
CA THR A 86 -19.54 6.24 9.27
C THR A 86 -18.52 5.44 10.07
N ARG A 87 -17.48 6.10 10.60
CA ARG A 87 -16.53 5.46 11.52
C ARG A 87 -17.14 5.45 12.92
N PRO A 88 -17.20 4.30 13.62
CA PRO A 88 -17.51 4.32 15.04
C PRO A 88 -16.49 5.24 15.69
N ARG A 89 -17.00 6.34 16.26
CA ARG A 89 -16.24 7.27 17.07
C ARG A 89 -15.65 6.40 18.17
N GLU A 90 -14.39 5.99 18.02
CA GLU A 90 -13.59 5.59 19.16
C GLU A 90 -13.67 6.79 20.08
N THR A 91 -14.55 6.68 21.06
CA THR A 91 -14.70 7.60 22.15
C THR A 91 -13.32 7.74 22.71
N ARG A 92 -12.66 8.86 22.39
CA ARG A 92 -11.56 9.35 23.20
C ARG A 92 -12.13 9.42 24.61
N SER A 93 -11.80 8.42 25.42
CA SER A 93 -12.19 8.34 26.80
C SER A 93 -11.79 9.66 27.46
N PRO A 94 -12.65 10.30 28.27
CA PRO A 94 -12.27 11.51 29.02
C PRO A 94 -11.09 11.26 29.98
N GLN A 95 -10.68 10.01 30.14
CA GLN A 95 -9.62 9.57 31.04
C GLN A 95 -8.19 9.94 30.62
N MET A 96 -8.00 10.63 29.47
CA MET A 96 -6.70 11.21 29.10
C MET A 96 -6.54 12.71 29.47
N GLN A 97 -7.46 13.30 30.23
CA GLN A 97 -7.26 14.64 30.80
C GLN A 97 -6.58 14.65 32.17
N ALA A 98 -6.32 13.49 32.78
CA ALA A 98 -5.77 13.40 34.14
C ALA A 98 -4.30 12.95 34.23
N VAL A 99 -3.56 12.88 33.12
CA VAL A 99 -2.11 12.55 33.14
C VAL A 99 -1.23 13.74 32.73
N SER A 100 -1.81 14.93 32.58
CA SER A 100 -1.04 16.17 32.33
C SER A 100 -0.39 16.76 33.59
N ALA A 101 -0.42 16.05 34.72
CA ALA A 101 0.35 16.42 35.88
C ALA A 101 1.78 15.88 35.74
N THR A 102 2.70 16.82 35.54
CA THR A 102 4.14 16.76 35.89
C THR A 102 5.02 15.79 35.11
N ARG A 103 5.23 16.09 33.82
CA ARG A 103 6.59 16.34 33.25
C ARG A 103 6.50 17.39 32.14
N HIS A 104 6.04 18.59 32.48
CA HIS A 104 6.22 19.74 31.60
C HIS A 104 7.72 20.02 31.49
N TYR A 105 8.26 19.96 30.28
CA TYR A 105 9.62 20.43 30.02
C TYR A 105 9.64 21.94 30.30
N PRO A 106 10.62 22.49 31.03
CA PRO A 106 10.66 23.92 31.28
C PRO A 106 10.81 24.63 29.93
N THR A 107 9.84 25.46 29.59
CA THR A 107 9.77 26.18 28.30
C THR A 107 9.41 27.64 28.51
N ASP A 108 9.70 28.18 29.69
CA ASP A 108 9.33 29.55 30.05
C ASP A 108 9.90 30.59 29.07
N ASP A 109 11.04 30.28 28.42
CA ASP A 109 11.69 31.13 27.41
C ASP A 109 11.59 30.64 25.95
N LEU A 110 10.80 29.60 25.65
CA LEU A 110 10.67 29.09 24.27
C LEU A 110 9.53 29.76 23.50
N ASP A 111 9.80 30.15 22.26
CA ASP A 111 8.80 30.66 21.33
C ASP A 111 7.72 29.61 21.02
N SER A 112 6.50 30.09 20.75
CA SER A 112 5.33 29.23 20.54
C SER A 112 5.48 28.26 19.35
N LYS A 113 6.27 28.64 18.34
CA LYS A 113 6.53 27.79 17.17
C LYS A 113 7.47 26.65 17.51
N THR A 114 8.54 26.89 18.27
CA THR A 114 9.42 25.82 18.74
C THR A 114 8.72 24.88 19.72
N LYS A 115 7.84 25.38 20.60
CA LYS A 115 6.98 24.55 21.45
C LYS A 115 6.13 23.58 20.63
N LEU A 116 5.44 24.09 19.61
CA LEU A 116 4.61 23.28 18.72
C LEU A 116 5.42 22.24 17.94
N TYR A 117 6.63 22.59 17.51
CA TYR A 117 7.51 21.66 16.81
C TYR A 117 8.01 20.53 17.73
N LEU A 118 8.35 20.86 18.97
CA LEU A 118 8.73 19.87 19.99
C LEU A 118 7.57 18.90 20.30
N ASP A 119 6.34 19.42 20.39
CA ASP A 119 5.17 18.58 20.61
C ASP A 119 4.89 17.66 19.43
N LEU A 120 5.04 18.15 18.19
CA LEU A 120 4.93 17.32 16.99
C LEU A 120 6.01 16.21 16.97
N LEU A 121 7.26 16.55 17.29
CA LEU A 121 8.35 15.57 17.37
C LEU A 121 8.10 14.52 18.45
N LYS A 122 7.53 14.89 19.60
CA LYS A 122 7.15 13.94 20.64
C LYS A 122 6.07 12.99 20.14
N GLN A 123 5.04 13.53 19.49
CA GLN A 123 3.95 12.74 18.94
C GLN A 123 4.45 11.75 17.88
N ASP A 124 5.35 12.17 16.99
CA ASP A 124 5.95 11.30 15.98
C ASP A 124 6.84 10.23 16.61
N ASN A 125 7.64 10.57 17.62
CA ASN A 125 8.44 9.58 18.35
C ASN A 125 7.57 8.53 19.05
N GLU A 126 6.48 8.94 19.70
CA GLU A 126 5.54 8.02 20.31
C GLU A 126 4.87 7.11 19.27
N ARG A 127 4.51 7.66 18.11
CA ARG A 127 3.97 6.89 17.00
C ARG A 127 4.98 5.87 16.49
N LEU A 128 6.22 6.28 16.22
CA LEU A 128 7.29 5.39 15.75
C LEU A 128 7.57 4.27 16.76
N ARG A 129 7.58 4.59 18.07
CA ARG A 129 7.73 3.56 19.12
C ARG A 129 6.60 2.54 19.08
N LYS A 130 5.35 2.96 18.87
CA LYS A 130 4.20 2.05 18.73
C LYS A 130 4.30 1.19 17.47
N GLU A 131 4.67 1.78 16.34
CA GLU A 131 4.87 1.05 15.08
C GLU A 131 6.01 0.02 15.20
N ASN A 132 7.14 0.40 15.78
CA ASN A 132 8.25 -0.52 16.06
C ASN A 132 7.84 -1.65 17.00
N GLY A 133 7.08 -1.36 18.07
CA GLY A 133 6.54 -2.38 18.96
C GLY A 133 5.63 -3.38 18.23
N ARG A 134 4.76 -2.88 17.35
CA ARG A 134 3.90 -3.73 16.52
C ARG A 134 4.70 -4.58 15.53
N LEU A 135 5.70 -4.00 14.88
CA LEU A 135 6.56 -4.73 13.94
C LEU A 135 7.36 -5.82 14.65
N ALA A 136 7.89 -5.54 15.85
CA ALA A 136 8.58 -6.53 16.68
C ALA A 136 7.65 -7.69 17.04
N GLN A 137 6.41 -7.41 17.48
CA GLN A 137 5.41 -8.45 17.74
C GLN A 137 5.06 -9.27 16.49
N LEU A 138 4.94 -8.63 15.34
CA LEU A 138 4.65 -9.32 14.09
C LEU A 138 5.81 -10.22 13.67
N LEU A 139 7.04 -9.74 13.83
CA LEU A 139 8.26 -10.50 13.57
C LEU A 139 8.37 -11.70 14.51
N GLU A 140 8.08 -11.53 15.80
CA GLU A 140 8.04 -12.62 16.78
C GLU A 140 6.99 -13.67 16.41
N GLN A 141 5.75 -13.25 16.11
CA GLN A 141 4.70 -14.17 15.67
C GLN A 141 5.06 -14.91 14.38
N ASN A 142 5.71 -14.23 13.43
CA ASN A 142 6.15 -14.84 12.19
C ASN A 142 7.29 -15.85 12.43
N SER A 143 8.25 -15.50 13.30
CA SER A 143 9.36 -16.37 13.69
C SER A 143 8.87 -17.61 14.44
N LEU A 144 7.81 -17.49 15.25
CA LEU A 144 7.16 -18.64 15.90
C LEU A 144 6.47 -19.56 14.90
N ARG A 145 5.88 -19.00 13.83
CA ARG A 145 5.25 -19.79 12.75
C ARG A 145 6.27 -20.46 11.84
N HIS A 146 7.40 -19.81 11.62
CA HIS A 146 8.48 -20.25 10.73
C HIS A 146 9.82 -20.14 11.46
N PRO A 147 10.19 -21.14 12.28
CA PRO A 147 11.43 -21.10 13.03
C PRO A 147 12.64 -21.07 12.10
N TYR A 148 13.66 -20.30 12.48
CA TYR A 148 14.94 -20.25 11.78
C TYR A 148 15.81 -21.44 12.18
N SER A 149 16.49 -22.07 11.21
CA SER A 149 17.41 -23.18 11.50
C SER A 149 18.77 -22.63 11.89
N LEU A 150 19.13 -22.74 13.17
CA LEU A 150 20.50 -22.44 13.59
C LEU A 150 21.50 -23.44 13.00
N ALA A 151 21.09 -24.71 12.82
CA ALA A 151 21.96 -25.73 12.26
C ALA A 151 22.36 -25.44 10.80
N GLU A 152 21.42 -24.97 9.97
CA GLU A 152 21.72 -24.57 8.59
C GLU A 152 22.55 -23.28 8.55
N ALA A 153 22.26 -22.32 9.43
CA ALA A 153 23.02 -21.08 9.53
C ALA A 153 24.48 -21.33 9.94
N PHE A 154 24.72 -22.23 10.90
CA PHE A 154 26.08 -22.65 11.26
C PHE A 154 26.75 -23.44 10.13
N GLY A 155 26.00 -24.26 9.40
CA GLY A 155 26.51 -25.01 8.25
C GLY A 155 27.01 -24.13 7.10
N ARG A 156 26.41 -22.95 6.90
CA ARG A 156 26.83 -21.97 5.88
C ARG A 156 28.06 -21.15 6.30
N GLY A 157 28.40 -21.14 7.59
CA GLY A 157 29.46 -20.30 8.13
C GLY A 157 29.05 -18.83 8.24
N PRO A 158 29.92 -17.99 8.82
CA PRO A 158 29.67 -16.56 8.93
C PRO A 158 29.65 -15.90 7.54
N ALA A 159 28.79 -14.91 7.37
CA ALA A 159 28.82 -14.02 6.21
C ALA A 159 30.09 -13.16 6.23
N ASP A 160 30.39 -12.48 5.11
CA ASP A 160 31.59 -11.65 4.93
C ASP A 160 31.73 -10.53 5.96
N ASP A 161 30.62 -10.12 6.58
CA ASP A 161 30.55 -9.12 7.65
C ASP A 161 30.61 -9.73 9.07
N LEU A 162 30.97 -11.01 9.18
CA LEU A 162 31.01 -11.79 10.42
C LEU A 162 29.64 -11.98 11.08
N THR A 163 28.54 -11.73 10.35
CA THR A 163 27.19 -12.00 10.85
C THR A 163 26.74 -13.42 10.53
N LEU A 164 25.77 -13.91 11.30
CA LEU A 164 25.14 -15.21 11.05
C LEU A 164 23.94 -15.00 10.12
N ASP A 165 24.01 -15.53 8.89
CA ASP A 165 22.92 -15.42 7.91
C ASP A 165 21.76 -16.37 8.26
N LEU A 166 20.77 -15.83 8.97
CA LEU A 166 19.55 -16.53 9.34
C LEU A 166 18.53 -16.44 8.21
N ARG A 167 18.44 -17.49 7.38
CA ARG A 167 17.37 -17.64 6.40
C ARG A 167 16.21 -18.45 6.98
N PRO A 168 14.95 -18.10 6.66
CA PRO A 168 13.82 -18.92 7.07
C PRO A 168 13.97 -20.32 6.48
N GLN A 169 13.69 -21.36 7.28
CA GLN A 169 13.82 -22.80 6.94
C GLN A 169 13.09 -23.25 5.66
N HIS A 170 12.29 -22.37 5.06
CA HIS A 170 11.47 -22.67 3.90
C HIS A 170 11.53 -21.51 2.90
N SER A 171 12.73 -21.00 2.60
CA SER A 171 12.97 -20.36 1.30
C SER A 171 13.09 -21.39 0.17
N ASN A 172 12.41 -22.54 0.27
CA ASN A 172 11.88 -23.14 -0.96
C ASN A 172 10.99 -22.05 -1.53
N ALA A 173 11.54 -21.24 -2.45
CA ALA A 173 10.79 -20.26 -3.19
C ALA A 173 9.58 -21.02 -3.73
N LEU A 174 8.41 -20.81 -3.12
CA LEU A 174 7.19 -21.55 -3.40
C LEU A 174 7.09 -21.65 -4.92
N ILE A 175 7.13 -22.87 -5.46
CA ILE A 175 7.16 -23.09 -6.90
C ILE A 175 6.03 -22.25 -7.49
N PRO A 176 6.32 -21.32 -8.42
CA PRO A 176 5.30 -20.44 -8.96
C PRO A 176 4.13 -21.27 -9.47
N LYS A 177 2.89 -20.88 -9.13
CA LYS A 177 1.70 -21.66 -9.48
C LYS A 177 1.62 -21.94 -10.99
N CYS A 178 2.06 -20.98 -11.81
CA CYS A 178 2.15 -21.15 -13.26
C CYS A 178 3.09 -22.29 -13.69
N VAL A 179 4.18 -22.53 -12.96
CA VAL A 179 5.10 -23.65 -13.20
C VAL A 179 4.46 -24.97 -12.78
N LEU A 180 3.79 -25.02 -11.63
CA LEU A 180 3.05 -26.20 -11.18
C LEU A 180 1.93 -26.58 -12.16
N ASP A 181 1.15 -25.61 -12.62
CA ASP A 181 0.07 -25.82 -13.59
C ASP A 181 0.61 -26.34 -14.92
N ALA A 182 1.73 -25.77 -15.41
CA ALA A 182 2.38 -26.24 -16.63
C ALA A 182 2.94 -27.66 -16.48
N LEU A 183 3.59 -27.98 -15.37
CA LEU A 183 4.09 -29.32 -15.06
C LEU A 183 2.95 -30.33 -14.93
N ALA A 184 1.84 -29.96 -14.29
CA ALA A 184 0.66 -30.81 -14.18
C ALA A 184 0.11 -31.17 -15.57
N VAL A 185 0.05 -30.20 -16.50
CA VAL A 185 -0.39 -30.49 -17.87
C VAL A 185 0.61 -31.39 -18.60
N ILE A 186 1.92 -31.12 -18.50
CA ILE A 186 2.95 -31.92 -19.17
C ILE A 186 2.96 -33.36 -18.65
N LEU A 187 2.91 -33.55 -17.32
CA LEU A 187 3.05 -34.85 -16.67
C LEU A 187 1.76 -35.67 -16.71
N HIS A 188 0.58 -35.04 -16.55
CA HIS A 188 -0.70 -35.75 -16.52
C HIS A 188 -1.35 -35.90 -17.89
N LYS A 189 -1.29 -34.87 -18.74
CA LYS A 189 -1.93 -34.91 -20.07
C LYS A 189 -1.00 -35.43 -21.17
N GLN A 190 0.31 -35.53 -20.89
CA GLN A 190 1.35 -36.04 -21.81
C GLN A 190 1.15 -35.55 -23.26
N PRO A 191 1.19 -34.23 -23.48
CA PRO A 191 0.94 -33.69 -24.81
C PRO A 191 1.97 -34.21 -25.81
N ALA A 192 1.51 -34.52 -27.02
CA ALA A 192 2.36 -35.12 -28.06
C ALA A 192 3.54 -34.23 -28.44
N LEU A 193 3.33 -32.90 -28.47
CA LEU A 193 4.34 -31.92 -28.82
C LEU A 193 4.21 -30.67 -27.94
N VAL A 194 5.34 -30.26 -27.35
CA VAL A 194 5.50 -29.00 -26.62
C VAL A 194 6.45 -28.12 -27.42
N HIS A 195 6.03 -26.88 -27.68
CA HIS A 195 6.78 -25.92 -28.49
C HIS A 195 7.00 -24.62 -27.74
N ILE A 196 8.23 -24.11 -27.83
CA ILE A 196 8.59 -22.78 -27.35
C ILE A 196 8.46 -21.82 -28.52
N GLN A 197 7.55 -20.86 -28.41
CA GLN A 197 7.36 -19.85 -29.44
C GLN A 197 7.94 -18.52 -29.01
N ARG A 198 8.89 -18.00 -29.81
CA ARG A 198 9.53 -16.72 -29.58
C ARG A 198 9.07 -15.71 -30.63
N ARG A 199 8.56 -14.56 -30.17
CA ARG A 199 8.30 -13.38 -31.01
C ARG A 199 9.06 -12.20 -30.40
N GLY A 200 10.20 -11.85 -31.00
CA GLY A 200 11.10 -10.81 -30.48
C GLY A 200 11.67 -11.17 -29.09
N HIS A 201 11.36 -10.35 -28.09
CA HIS A 201 11.74 -10.56 -26.69
C HIS A 201 10.72 -11.37 -25.88
N SER A 202 9.56 -11.69 -26.46
CA SER A 202 8.51 -12.44 -25.78
C SER A 202 8.62 -13.93 -26.13
N VAL A 203 8.72 -14.77 -25.10
CA VAL A 203 8.76 -16.23 -25.22
C VAL A 203 7.53 -16.81 -24.55
N ARG A 204 6.81 -17.71 -25.20
CA ARG A 204 5.69 -18.44 -24.62
C ARG A 204 5.91 -19.95 -24.75
N LEU A 205 5.41 -20.71 -23.78
CA LEU A 205 5.32 -22.16 -23.87
C LEU A 205 3.93 -22.53 -24.36
N ALA A 206 3.86 -23.33 -25.41
CA ALA A 206 2.61 -23.83 -25.96
C ALA A 206 2.71 -25.35 -26.20
N PHE A 207 1.58 -26.03 -26.27
CA PHE A 207 1.51 -27.43 -26.66
C PHE A 207 0.40 -27.63 -27.68
N GLU A 208 0.55 -28.68 -28.47
CA GLU A 208 -0.46 -29.10 -29.43
C GLU A 208 -1.33 -30.21 -28.83
N SER A 209 -2.64 -30.00 -28.85
CA SER A 209 -3.65 -31.00 -28.49
C SER A 209 -4.71 -31.00 -29.59
N ASP A 210 -4.94 -32.14 -30.22
CA ASP A 210 -5.98 -32.32 -31.26
C ASP A 210 -5.90 -31.28 -32.40
N GLY A 211 -4.70 -30.92 -32.83
CA GLY A 211 -4.46 -29.92 -33.88
C GLY A 211 -4.66 -28.46 -33.44
N ILE A 212 -4.94 -28.21 -32.15
CA ILE A 212 -5.10 -26.87 -31.57
C ILE A 212 -3.90 -26.54 -30.70
N ILE A 213 -3.26 -25.40 -30.99
CA ILE A 213 -2.14 -24.88 -30.19
C ILE A 213 -2.70 -24.17 -28.95
N GLN A 214 -2.49 -24.75 -27.78
CA GLN A 214 -2.87 -24.17 -26.48
C GLN A 214 -1.64 -23.57 -25.78
N THR A 215 -1.82 -22.46 -25.07
CA THR A 215 -0.74 -21.77 -24.34
C THR A 215 -0.63 -22.33 -22.91
N LEU A 216 0.54 -22.83 -22.53
CA LEU A 216 0.87 -23.30 -21.18
C LEU A 216 1.40 -22.18 -20.29
N LEU A 217 2.36 -21.43 -20.82
CA LEU A 217 2.94 -20.28 -20.14
C LEU A 217 2.86 -19.08 -21.07
N SER A 218 2.15 -18.05 -20.62
CA SER A 218 2.21 -16.73 -21.24
C SER A 218 3.62 -16.13 -21.11
N PRO A 219 3.96 -15.09 -21.89
CA PRO A 219 5.27 -14.45 -21.80
C PRO A 219 5.63 -13.91 -20.40
N ALA A 220 4.64 -13.44 -19.64
CA ALA A 220 4.87 -13.00 -18.26
C ALA A 220 5.22 -14.19 -17.34
N GLN A 221 4.46 -15.28 -17.45
CA GLN A 221 4.66 -16.50 -16.66
C GLN A 221 5.96 -17.22 -17.04
N TRP A 222 6.36 -17.16 -18.31
CA TRP A 222 7.66 -17.66 -18.76
C TRP A 222 8.80 -16.92 -18.06
N ASN A 223 8.76 -15.59 -18.04
CA ASN A 223 9.79 -14.79 -17.38
C ASN A 223 9.80 -14.96 -15.85
N GLU A 224 8.65 -15.24 -15.25
CA GLU A 224 8.53 -15.60 -13.83
C GLU A 224 9.17 -16.96 -13.56
N ALA A 225 8.87 -17.97 -14.38
CA ALA A 225 9.46 -19.30 -14.29
C ALA A 225 10.99 -19.27 -14.47
N VAL A 226 11.51 -18.54 -15.46
CA VAL A 226 12.96 -18.40 -15.69
C VAL A 226 13.64 -17.74 -14.50
N ARG A 227 13.08 -16.64 -13.97
CA ARG A 227 13.63 -15.98 -12.78
C ARG A 227 13.63 -16.88 -11.56
N TRP A 228 12.59 -17.70 -11.38
CA TRP A 228 12.55 -18.68 -10.30
C TRP A 228 13.61 -19.77 -10.48
N ILE A 229 13.76 -20.33 -11.68
CA ILE A 229 14.81 -21.33 -11.97
C ILE A 229 16.21 -20.76 -11.71
N ASP A 230 16.47 -19.53 -12.15
CA ASP A 230 17.76 -18.87 -11.95
C ASP A 230 18.04 -18.61 -10.45
N ALA A 231 17.01 -18.22 -9.67
CA ALA A 231 17.12 -18.06 -8.23
C ALA A 231 17.43 -19.38 -7.51
N GLN A 232 16.85 -20.51 -7.97
CA GLN A 232 17.11 -21.84 -7.41
C GLN A 232 18.47 -22.42 -7.80
N ARG A 233 19.12 -21.91 -8.86
CA ARG A 233 20.48 -22.33 -9.27
C ARG A 233 21.60 -21.60 -8.52
N GLN A 234 21.27 -20.49 -7.85
CA GLN A 234 22.21 -19.69 -7.07
C GLN A 234 22.18 -20.03 -5.57
N GLU A 235 21.25 -20.89 -5.14
CA GLU A 235 21.24 -21.58 -3.83
C GLU A 235 22.06 -22.87 -3.87
#